data_AF-A0A2V8L4S2-F1
#
_entry.id   AF-A0A2V8L4S2-F1
#
_cell.length_a   1.000
_cell.length_b   1.000
_cell.length_c   1.000
_cell.angle_alpha   90.00
_cell.angle_beta   90.00
_cell.angle_gamma   90.00
#
_symmetry.space_group_name_H-M   'P 1'
#
loop_
_entity.id
_entity.type
_entity.pdbx_description
1 polymer ?
#
loop_
_entity_poly.entity_id
_entity_poly.type
_entity_poly.pdbx_seq_one_letter_code
_entity_poly.pdbx_strand_id
1 'polypeptide(L)'
;MRALPNVTALFPGHGPAVANPYDKIDEYIAHRLEREANILQAVRAGAATPNEIVARVYTDVSPKAHAMAERAVAAHLEKLMRDGFVTCDPSGNYAACLNRER
;
A
#
# COMPACT_ATOMS: atom_id res chain seq x y z
N MET A 1 3.60 9.71 -16.89
CA MET A 1 3.85 11.10 -16.43
C MET A 1 5.30 11.54 -16.59
N ARG A 2 6.31 10.73 -16.22
CA ARG A 2 7.72 11.11 -16.47
C ARG A 2 8.09 11.31 -17.95
N ALA A 3 7.32 10.72 -18.87
CA ALA A 3 7.44 10.94 -20.31
C ALA A 3 6.77 12.23 -20.83
N LEU A 4 6.05 12.97 -19.98
CA LEU A 4 5.51 14.28 -20.33
C LEU A 4 6.51 15.34 -19.90
N PRO A 5 7.21 16.00 -20.86
CA PRO A 5 8.08 17.12 -20.52
C PRO A 5 7.23 18.33 -20.08
N ASN A 6 7.73 19.09 -19.11
CA ASN A 6 7.23 20.41 -18.71
C ASN A 6 5.81 20.43 -18.08
N VAL A 7 5.44 19.43 -17.28
CA VAL A 7 4.24 19.54 -16.45
C VAL A 7 4.51 20.53 -15.32
N THR A 8 3.71 21.60 -15.23
CA THR A 8 3.86 22.67 -14.23
C THR A 8 2.74 22.71 -13.19
N ALA A 9 1.64 21.99 -13.40
CA ALA A 9 0.56 21.90 -12.42
C ALA A 9 -0.28 20.62 -12.58
N LEU A 10 -0.91 20.17 -11.50
CA LEU A 10 -2.00 19.19 -11.50
C LEU A 10 -3.30 19.85 -11.04
N PHE A 11 -4.39 19.58 -11.75
CA PHE A 11 -5.75 19.96 -11.35
C PHE A 11 -6.50 18.69 -10.93
N PRO A 12 -6.51 18.34 -9.63
CA PRO A 12 -7.11 17.11 -9.16
C PRO A 12 -8.65 17.18 -9.18
N GLY A 13 -9.31 16.02 -9.14
CA GLY A 13 -10.78 15.97 -8.98
C GLY A 13 -11.28 16.53 -7.64
N HIS A 14 -10.41 16.57 -6.62
CA HIS A 14 -10.69 17.15 -5.31
C HIS A 14 -9.48 17.91 -4.77
N GLY A 15 -9.74 18.99 -4.04
CA GLY A 15 -8.70 19.83 -3.45
C GLY A 15 -8.15 20.89 -4.40
N PRO A 16 -7.16 21.68 -3.95
CA PRO A 16 -6.58 22.76 -4.74
C PRO A 16 -5.67 22.24 -5.86
N ALA A 17 -5.36 23.13 -6.82
CA ALA A 17 -4.32 22.87 -7.81
C ALA A 17 -2.95 22.66 -7.14
N VAL A 18 -2.15 21.76 -7.69
CA VAL A 18 -0.81 21.42 -7.19
C VAL A 18 0.23 22.01 -8.14
N ALA A 19 1.04 22.95 -7.66
CA ALA A 19 2.06 23.64 -8.47
C ALA A 19 3.37 22.83 -8.66
N ASN A 20 3.65 21.85 -7.78
CA ASN A 20 4.82 20.98 -7.89
C ASN A 20 4.37 19.55 -8.22
N PRO A 21 4.05 19.27 -9.50
CA PRO A 21 3.42 18.02 -9.92
C PRO A 21 4.31 16.81 -9.65
N TYR A 22 5.60 16.90 -9.94
CA TYR A 22 6.54 15.79 -9.79
C TYR A 22 6.77 15.43 -8.32
N ASP A 23 7.00 16.43 -7.46
CA ASP A 23 7.15 16.21 -6.01
C ASP A 23 5.91 15.51 -5.43
N LYS A 24 4.71 15.92 -5.85
CA LYS A 24 3.47 15.29 -5.37
C LYS A 24 3.33 13.84 -5.82
N ILE A 25 3.75 13.55 -7.06
CA ILE A 25 3.75 12.17 -7.59
C ILE A 25 4.76 11.32 -6.82
N ASP A 26 5.97 11.84 -6.61
CA ASP A 26 7.02 11.12 -5.89
C ASP A 26 6.64 10.90 -4.41
N GLU A 27 5.98 11.87 -3.76
CA GLU A 27 5.37 11.72 -2.43
C GLU A 27 4.37 10.54 -2.42
N TYR A 28 3.47 10.47 -3.41
CA TYR A 28 2.48 9.40 -3.51
C TYR A 28 3.12 8.03 -3.75
N ILE A 29 4.16 7.97 -4.58
CA ILE A 29 4.92 6.74 -4.83
C ILE A 29 5.61 6.29 -3.54
N ALA A 30 6.33 7.20 -2.87
CA ALA A 30 7.04 6.90 -1.64
C ALA A 30 6.09 6.38 -0.55
N HIS A 31 4.98 7.09 -0.30
CA HIS A 31 3.98 6.67 0.67
C HIS A 31 3.37 5.30 0.33
N ARG A 32 3.14 5.00 -0.96
CA ARG A 32 2.62 3.69 -1.38
C ARG A 32 3.65 2.57 -1.16
N LEU A 33 4.92 2.81 -1.46
CA LEU A 33 6.00 1.84 -1.28
C LEU A 33 6.26 1.56 0.20
N GLU A 34 6.25 2.60 1.03
CA GLU A 34 6.34 2.51 2.48
C GLU A 34 5.19 1.67 3.05
N ARG A 35 3.95 1.98 2.66
CA ARG A 35 2.78 1.20 3.09
C ARG A 35 2.90 -0.27 2.72
N GLU A 36 3.32 -0.55 1.49
CA GLU A 36 3.50 -1.91 1.00
C GLU A 36 4.62 -2.64 1.76
N ALA A 37 5.69 -1.94 2.16
CA ALA A 37 6.77 -2.52 2.97
C ALA A 37 6.28 -2.86 4.39
N ASN A 38 5.52 -1.96 5.02
CA ASN A 38 4.92 -2.19 6.34
C ASN A 38 3.96 -3.40 6.32
N ILE A 39 3.15 -3.54 5.27
CA ILE A 39 2.27 -4.70 5.09
C ILE A 39 3.07 -5.99 4.93
N LEU A 40 4.10 -6.01 4.07
CA LEU A 40 4.95 -7.18 3.91
C LEU A 40 5.65 -7.57 5.21
N GLN A 41 6.11 -6.59 5.99
CA GLN A 41 6.70 -6.82 7.31
C GLN A 41 5.67 -7.41 8.29
N ALA A 42 4.44 -6.91 8.31
CA ALA A 42 3.38 -7.44 9.14
C ALA A 42 3.08 -8.93 8.82
N VAL A 43 3.05 -9.28 7.53
CA VAL A 43 2.87 -10.68 7.07
C VAL A 43 4.07 -11.55 7.46
N ARG A 44 5.31 -11.06 7.29
CA ARG A 44 6.52 -11.76 7.74
C ARG A 44 6.53 -11.99 9.26
N ALA A 45 5.94 -11.08 10.03
CA ALA A 45 5.74 -11.21 11.46
C ALA A 45 4.51 -12.06 11.83
N GLY A 46 3.90 -12.77 10.88
CA GLY A 46 2.82 -13.74 11.12
C GLY A 46 1.40 -13.17 11.11
N ALA A 47 1.16 -11.94 10.66
CA ALA A 47 -0.20 -11.48 10.40
C ALA A 47 -0.72 -12.17 9.12
N ALA A 48 -1.77 -12.96 9.26
CA ALA A 48 -2.29 -13.81 8.20
C ALA A 48 -3.57 -13.26 7.58
N THR A 49 -4.31 -12.39 8.27
CA THR A 49 -5.56 -11.81 7.76
C THR A 49 -5.46 -10.30 7.52
N PRO A 50 -6.28 -9.73 6.61
CA PRO A 50 -6.32 -8.28 6.41
C PRO A 50 -6.60 -7.48 7.69
N ASN A 51 -7.45 -8.00 8.58
CA ASN A 51 -7.78 -7.35 9.84
C ASN A 51 -6.56 -7.28 10.79
N GLU A 52 -5.82 -8.40 10.94
CA GLU A 52 -4.58 -8.44 11.72
C GLU A 52 -3.52 -7.49 11.17
N ILE A 53 -3.40 -7.41 9.84
CA ILE A 53 -2.48 -6.49 9.17
C ILE A 53 -2.90 -5.04 9.43
N VAL A 54 -4.19 -4.72 9.33
CA VAL A 54 -4.70 -3.38 9.66
C VAL A 54 -4.37 -3.00 11.10
N ALA A 55 -4.62 -3.90 12.06
CA ALA A 55 -4.33 -3.66 13.47
C ALA A 55 -2.83 -3.36 13.73
N ARG A 56 -1.92 -3.90 12.91
CA ARG A 56 -0.48 -3.66 13.01
C ARG A 56 0.01 -2.43 12.23
N VAL A 57 -0.58 -2.15 11.07
CA VAL A 57 -0.06 -1.14 10.12
C VAL A 57 -0.81 0.20 10.23
N TYR A 58 -2.02 0.21 10.78
CA TYR A 58 -2.88 1.39 10.89
C TYR A 58 -3.15 1.75 12.36
N THR A 59 -2.09 1.89 13.16
CA THR A 59 -2.20 2.19 14.60
C THR A 59 -2.81 3.55 14.92
N ASP A 60 -2.62 4.52 14.02
CA ASP A 60 -2.98 5.92 14.25
C ASP A 60 -4.32 6.32 13.59
N VAL A 61 -5.03 5.34 13.03
CA VAL A 61 -6.27 5.56 12.29
C VAL A 61 -7.47 5.23 13.16
N SER A 62 -8.50 6.08 13.13
CA SER A 62 -9.75 5.83 13.85
C SER A 62 -10.35 4.47 13.49
N PRO A 63 -10.92 3.71 14.45
CA PRO A 63 -11.61 2.44 14.18
C PRO A 63 -12.67 2.54 13.07
N LYS A 64 -13.32 3.70 12.93
CA LYS A 64 -14.31 3.96 11.87
C LYS A 64 -13.72 3.85 10.46
N ALA A 65 -12.43 4.06 10.30
CA ALA A 65 -11.73 3.98 9.02
C ALA A 65 -11.08 2.61 8.76
N HIS A 66 -11.16 1.65 9.70
CA HIS A 66 -10.59 0.31 9.53
C HIS A 66 -11.18 -0.42 8.32
N ALA A 67 -12.48 -0.30 8.07
CA ALA A 67 -13.11 -0.90 6.88
C ALA A 67 -12.53 -0.35 5.55
N MET A 68 -12.01 0.88 5.54
CA MET A 68 -11.30 1.41 4.38
C MET A 68 -9.84 0.95 4.34
N ALA A 69 -9.19 0.90 5.51
CA ALA A 69 -7.83 0.37 5.64
C ALA A 69 -7.75 -1.09 5.17
N GLU A 70 -8.73 -1.93 5.50
CA GLU A 70 -8.78 -3.33 5.05
C GLU A 70 -8.81 -3.44 3.52
N ARG A 71 -9.57 -2.58 2.84
CA ARG A 71 -9.60 -2.52 1.37
C ARG A 71 -8.25 -2.10 0.79
N ALA A 72 -7.59 -1.13 1.41
CA ALA A 72 -6.24 -0.74 1.01
C ALA A 72 -5.24 -1.88 1.20
N VAL A 73 -5.30 -2.58 2.33
CA VAL A 73 -4.47 -3.76 2.63
C VAL A 73 -4.70 -4.87 1.60
N ALA A 74 -5.95 -5.18 1.27
CA ALA A 74 -6.27 -6.20 0.26
C ALA A 74 -5.63 -5.86 -1.10
N ALA A 75 -5.74 -4.61 -1.56
CA ALA A 75 -5.13 -4.17 -2.82
C ALA A 75 -3.59 -4.29 -2.82
N HIS A 76 -2.95 -4.04 -1.67
CA HIS A 76 -1.50 -4.22 -1.52
C HIS A 76 -1.12 -5.71 -1.50
N LEU A 77 -1.88 -6.57 -0.82
CA LEU A 77 -1.65 -8.01 -0.78
C LEU A 77 -1.78 -8.63 -2.17
N GLU A 78 -2.80 -8.26 -2.94
CA GLU A 78 -2.95 -8.70 -4.33
C GLU A 78 -1.75 -8.32 -5.20
N LYS A 79 -1.20 -7.11 -5.03
CA LYS A 79 0.01 -6.70 -5.74
C LYS A 79 1.22 -7.53 -5.27
N LEU A 80 1.43 -7.67 -3.97
CA LEU A 80 2.53 -8.46 -3.41
C LEU A 80 2.47 -9.93 -3.85
N MET A 81 1.27 -10.50 -4.04
CA MET A 81 1.07 -11.82 -4.62
C MET A 81 1.51 -11.87 -6.08
N ARG A 82 1.08 -10.91 -6.92
CA ARG A 82 1.53 -10.82 -8.33
C ARG A 82 3.04 -10.65 -8.43
N ASP A 83 3.64 -9.91 -7.50
CA ASP A 83 5.08 -9.69 -7.42
C ASP A 83 5.82 -10.90 -6.78
N GLY A 84 5.11 -11.92 -6.28
CA GLY A 84 5.68 -13.15 -5.75
C GLY A 84 6.26 -13.06 -4.33
N PHE A 85 5.90 -12.03 -3.56
CA PHE A 85 6.37 -11.83 -2.18
C PHE A 85 5.46 -12.46 -1.12
N VAL A 86 4.18 -12.66 -1.44
CA VAL A 86 3.16 -13.20 -0.54
C VAL A 86 2.36 -14.28 -1.28
N THR A 87 1.93 -15.31 -0.57
CA THR A 87 0.98 -16.33 -1.03
C THR A 87 -0.29 -16.28 -0.20
N CYS A 88 -1.39 -16.75 -0.76
CA CYS A 88 -2.66 -16.94 -0.05
C CYS A 88 -3.03 -18.42 -0.08
N ASP A 89 -3.40 -19.00 1.06
CA ASP A 89 -3.83 -20.38 1.17
C ASP A 89 -5.34 -20.54 0.81
N PRO A 90 -5.86 -21.78 0.67
CA PRO A 90 -7.28 -22.00 0.37
C PRO A 90 -8.25 -21.48 1.44
N SER A 91 -7.76 -21.20 2.65
CA SER A 91 -8.54 -20.62 3.75
C SER A 91 -8.56 -19.10 3.75
N GLY A 92 -7.84 -18.46 2.82
CA GLY A 92 -7.77 -17.00 2.68
C GLY A 92 -6.68 -16.35 3.53
N ASN A 93 -5.75 -17.13 4.08
CA ASN A 93 -4.66 -16.62 4.91
C ASN A 93 -3.42 -16.30 4.07
N TYR A 94 -2.79 -15.17 4.38
CA TYR A 94 -1.59 -14.68 3.71
C TYR A 94 -0.32 -15.12 4.44
N ALA A 95 0.69 -15.51 3.68
CA ALA A 95 2.02 -15.86 4.19
C ALA A 95 3.12 -15.28 3.29
N ALA A 96 4.25 -14.88 3.88
CA ALA A 96 5.38 -14.36 3.12
C ALA A 96 6.18 -15.50 2.46
N CYS A 97 6.68 -15.27 1.25
CA CYS A 97 7.58 -16.19 0.57
C CYS A 97 8.96 -16.18 1.23
N LEU A 98 9.47 -17.35 1.65
CA LEU A 98 10.66 -17.48 2.51
C LEU A 98 11.99 -17.00 1.89
N ASN A 99 12.07 -16.82 0.56
CA ASN A 99 13.33 -16.54 -0.14
C ASN A 99 13.28 -15.31 -1.06
N ARG A 100 12.35 -14.36 -0.84
CA ARG A 100 12.30 -13.10 -1.60
C ARG A 100 12.58 -11.90 -0.71
N GLU A 101 13.73 -11.27 -0.95
CA GLU A 101 14.06 -9.93 -0.48
C GLU A 101 13.52 -8.89 -1.47
N ARG A 102 13.17 -7.71 -0.95
CA ARG A 102 12.56 -6.65 -1.74
C ARG A 102 13.59 -5.60 -2.13
#